data_AF-K3W8E4-F1
#
_entry.id   AF-K3W8E4-F1
#
_cell.length_a   1.000
_cell.length_b   1.000
_cell.length_c   1.000
_cell.angle_alpha   90.00
_cell.angle_beta   90.00
_cell.angle_gamma   90.00
#
_symmetry.space_group_name_H-M   'P 1'
#
loop_
_entity.id
_entity.type
_entity.pdbx_description
1 polymer ?
#
loop_
_entity_poly.entity_id
_entity_poly.type
_entity_poly.pdbx_seq_one_letter_code
_entity_poly.pdbx_strand_id
1 'polypeptide(L)'
;MGIDNRDSGDKAENGYVGLQEEVPVLKPAGSMFAVKSAYLRECLAEFIGTAVLIAFGDGVVAQVVLGKGGNGDYTHINLCWGIGVFFGIHFSGGVSGAHLNPAVTTTLALFNRFEWRKVPGYILAQILGAFFGAFLVYIVYYPYFNHVDPDRETTQGVFATYPSDIVSNGTAFLTEVIGTALLLGGIFATGDQKNKPCSPYTGPAAVAILVIGIGMAFGMNSGYAINPARDFGPRLFSACAGWGSRCSRFVITTSGSQLWARSSAAPSAVQP
;
A
#
# COMPACT_ATOMS: atom_id res chain seq x y z
N MET A 1 54.50 50.93 -33.92
CA MET A 1 53.07 51.01 -34.30
C MET A 1 52.73 49.65 -34.90
N GLY A 2 52.18 48.69 -34.16
CA GLY A 2 50.80 48.61 -33.65
C GLY A 2 50.01 47.70 -34.62
N ILE A 3 49.25 46.67 -34.25
CA ILE A 3 48.63 46.25 -32.99
C ILE A 3 48.55 44.71 -32.97
N ASP A 4 48.88 44.15 -31.81
CA ASP A 4 48.66 42.78 -31.33
C ASP A 4 47.21 42.68 -30.82
N ASN A 5 46.50 41.58 -31.12
CA ASN A 5 45.21 41.29 -30.50
C ASN A 5 45.21 39.85 -29.97
N ARG A 6 45.97 39.67 -28.88
CA ARG A 6 45.72 38.65 -27.85
C ARG A 6 44.41 38.99 -27.14
N ASP A 7 43.38 38.15 -27.28
CA ASP A 7 42.56 37.68 -26.16
C ASP A 7 41.42 36.77 -26.63
N SER A 8 41.59 35.46 -26.39
CA SER A 8 40.51 34.59 -25.93
C SER A 8 41.15 33.35 -25.32
N GLY A 9 41.74 33.55 -24.14
CA GLY A 9 42.35 32.49 -23.36
C GLY A 9 41.38 31.36 -23.06
N ASP A 10 41.90 30.14 -23.23
CA ASP A 10 41.66 28.98 -22.38
C ASP A 10 41.09 29.37 -21.01
N LYS A 11 39.79 29.20 -20.83
CA LYS A 11 39.26 28.96 -19.50
C LYS A 11 39.48 27.49 -19.21
N ALA A 12 40.66 27.26 -18.62
CA ALA A 12 41.10 26.05 -17.98
C ALA A 12 39.95 25.30 -17.30
N GLU A 13 39.85 24.03 -17.71
CA GLU A 13 39.48 22.90 -16.89
C GLU A 13 40.03 23.02 -15.45
N ASN A 14 39.33 22.37 -14.53
CA ASN A 14 39.75 22.06 -13.15
C ASN A 14 39.41 23.12 -12.11
N GLY A 15 38.14 23.07 -11.68
CA GLY A 15 37.65 23.87 -10.55
C GLY A 15 36.83 23.11 -9.51
N TYR A 16 36.87 21.77 -9.43
CA TYR A 16 36.28 20.97 -8.33
C TYR A 16 36.93 19.58 -8.18
N VAL A 17 38.25 19.49 -8.31
CA VAL A 17 38.99 18.26 -7.96
C VAL A 17 39.60 18.49 -6.58
N GLY A 18 39.02 17.85 -5.56
CA GLY A 18 39.55 17.86 -4.21
C GLY A 18 38.52 18.28 -3.18
N LEU A 19 37.84 17.27 -2.65
CA LEU A 19 37.21 17.13 -1.33
C LEU A 19 35.91 16.30 -1.45
N GLN A 20 36.00 15.12 -2.06
CA GLN A 20 35.18 14.01 -1.59
C GLN A 20 35.85 13.56 -0.29
N GLU A 21 35.39 14.09 0.84
CA GLU A 21 35.65 13.40 2.10
C GLU A 21 35.10 11.99 1.93
N GLU A 22 35.98 10.98 1.93
CA GLU A 22 35.57 9.60 2.13
C GLU A 22 34.84 9.57 3.46
N VAL A 23 33.51 9.59 3.43
CA VAL A 23 32.69 9.36 4.62
C VAL A 23 33.16 8.01 5.17
N PRO A 24 33.72 7.95 6.39
CA PRO A 24 34.21 6.69 6.93
C PRO A 24 33.05 5.71 6.90
N VAL A 25 33.22 4.59 6.20
CA VAL A 25 32.26 3.48 6.30
C VAL A 25 32.38 3.00 7.74
N LEU A 26 31.50 3.51 8.61
CA LEU A 26 31.39 3.06 9.98
C LEU A 26 31.15 1.56 9.92
N LYS A 27 32.18 0.78 10.29
CA LYS A 27 31.99 -0.65 10.54
C LYS A 27 30.88 -0.73 11.58
N PRO A 28 29.73 -1.36 11.27
CA PRO A 28 28.66 -1.45 12.24
C PRO A 28 29.25 -2.18 13.44
N ALA A 29 29.33 -1.47 14.58
CA ALA A 29 29.68 -2.09 15.84
C ALA A 29 28.75 -3.29 15.98
N GLY A 30 29.31 -4.47 16.24
CA GLY A 30 28.54 -5.70 16.40
C GLY A 30 27.56 -5.54 17.54
N SER A 31 26.36 -5.02 17.26
CA SER A 31 25.31 -4.83 18.23
C SER A 31 24.80 -6.20 18.62
N MET A 32 24.72 -6.46 19.92
CA MET A 32 24.15 -7.67 20.48
C MET A 32 22.72 -7.93 19.95
N PHE A 33 22.01 -6.86 19.55
CA PHE A 33 20.65 -6.90 19.04
C PHE A 33 20.55 -6.80 17.51
N ALA A 34 21.67 -6.76 16.79
CA ALA A 34 21.64 -6.71 15.32
C ALA A 34 21.23 -8.06 14.72
N VAL A 35 20.20 -8.03 13.89
CA VAL A 35 19.80 -9.19 13.09
C VAL A 35 20.89 -9.47 12.05
N LYS A 36 21.58 -10.60 12.19
CA LYS A 36 22.70 -10.99 11.31
C LYS A 36 22.24 -11.53 9.95
N SER A 37 21.06 -12.16 9.89
CA SER A 37 20.52 -12.72 8.65
C SER A 37 19.96 -11.61 7.77
N ALA A 38 20.52 -11.45 6.57
CA ALA A 38 20.03 -10.50 5.58
C ALA A 38 18.56 -10.77 5.21
N TYR A 39 18.21 -12.04 5.00
CA TYR A 39 16.84 -12.44 4.68
C TYR A 39 15.85 -12.10 5.81
N LEU A 40 16.24 -12.31 7.08
CA LEU A 40 15.36 -11.93 8.19
C LEU A 40 15.18 -10.41 8.28
N ARG A 41 16.22 -9.62 7.99
CA ARG A 41 16.12 -8.15 7.92
C ARG A 41 15.13 -7.71 6.84
N GLU A 42 15.16 -8.36 5.67
CA GLU A 42 14.21 -8.10 4.60
C GLU A 42 12.77 -8.45 5.00
N CYS A 43 12.55 -9.62 5.61
CA CYS A 43 11.23 -9.98 6.14
C CYS A 43 10.72 -8.98 7.18
N LEU A 44 11.58 -8.51 8.09
CA LEU A 44 11.20 -7.47 9.06
C LEU A 44 10.87 -6.15 8.38
N ALA A 45 11.61 -5.77 7.34
CA ALA A 45 11.32 -4.58 6.55
C ALA A 45 9.97 -4.70 5.81
N GLU A 46 9.66 -5.85 5.21
CA GLU A 46 8.35 -6.12 4.59
C GLU A 46 7.22 -6.06 5.63
N PHE A 47 7.41 -6.66 6.81
CA PHE A 47 6.46 -6.59 7.91
C PHE A 47 6.16 -5.13 8.30
N ILE A 48 7.21 -4.33 8.55
CA ILE A 48 7.06 -2.94 8.98
C ILE A 48 6.43 -2.09 7.88
N GLY A 49 6.92 -2.20 6.64
CA GLY A 49 6.40 -1.42 5.52
C GLY A 49 4.94 -1.74 5.22
N THR A 50 4.52 -3.02 5.30
CA THR A 50 3.12 -3.39 5.13
C THR A 50 2.27 -2.95 6.33
N ALA A 51 2.79 -2.99 7.56
CA ALA A 51 2.08 -2.45 8.73
C ALA A 51 1.83 -0.94 8.60
N VAL A 52 2.81 -0.18 8.12
CA VAL A 52 2.66 1.26 7.84
C VAL A 52 1.62 1.50 6.76
N LEU A 53 1.69 0.76 5.65
CA LEU A 53 0.70 0.83 4.58
C LEU A 53 -0.74 0.66 5.12
N ILE A 54 -0.96 -0.37 5.95
CA ILE A 54 -2.27 -0.65 6.52
C ILE A 54 -2.67 0.36 7.59
N ALA A 55 -1.76 0.83 8.44
CA ALA A 55 -2.09 1.81 9.45
C ALA A 55 -2.66 3.11 8.86
N PHE A 56 -2.10 3.59 7.74
CA PHE A 56 -2.65 4.73 7.01
C PHE A 56 -3.94 4.38 6.27
N GLY A 57 -3.95 3.25 5.56
CA GLY A 57 -5.07 2.81 4.74
C GLY A 57 -6.34 2.49 5.54
N ASP A 58 -6.27 1.58 6.51
CA ASP A 58 -7.40 1.24 7.37
C ASP A 58 -7.74 2.42 8.30
N GLY A 59 -6.74 3.20 8.72
CA GLY A 59 -6.94 4.38 9.57
C GLY A 59 -7.82 5.45 8.94
N VAL A 60 -7.64 5.74 7.64
CA VAL A 60 -8.53 6.69 6.93
C VAL A 60 -9.92 6.11 6.73
N VAL A 61 -10.05 4.80 6.48
CA VAL A 61 -11.35 4.16 6.33
C VAL A 61 -12.10 4.17 7.66
N ALA A 62 -11.42 3.88 8.78
CA ALA A 62 -11.97 3.99 10.12
C ALA A 62 -12.48 5.41 10.38
N GLN A 63 -11.70 6.43 10.05
CA GLN A 63 -12.09 7.83 10.24
C GLN A 63 -13.36 8.19 9.45
N VAL A 64 -13.44 7.78 8.18
CA VAL A 64 -14.60 8.08 7.32
C VAL A 64 -15.84 7.30 7.76
N VAL A 65 -15.70 6.00 8.01
CA VAL A 65 -16.82 5.11 8.37
C VAL A 65 -17.36 5.43 9.76
N LEU A 66 -16.48 5.49 10.78
CA LEU A 66 -16.89 5.73 12.16
C LEU A 66 -17.30 7.20 12.38
N GLY A 67 -16.72 8.11 11.60
CA GLY A 67 -17.15 9.51 11.52
C GLY A 67 -18.43 9.74 10.71
N LYS A 68 -19.06 8.69 10.18
CA LYS A 68 -20.30 8.74 9.37
C LYS A 68 -20.20 9.73 8.20
N GLY A 69 -19.04 9.81 7.56
CA GLY A 69 -18.77 10.73 6.44
C GLY A 69 -18.49 12.19 6.84
N GLY A 70 -18.52 12.54 8.13
CA GLY A 70 -18.21 13.90 8.59
C GLY A 70 -16.71 14.24 8.56
N ASN A 71 -15.83 13.24 8.57
CA ASN A 71 -14.37 13.39 8.69
C ASN A 71 -13.61 12.87 7.46
N GLY A 72 -14.21 13.02 6.27
CA GLY A 72 -13.62 12.67 4.99
C GLY A 72 -14.57 11.92 4.07
N ASP A 73 -14.12 11.70 2.84
CA ASP A 73 -14.88 11.03 1.77
C ASP A 73 -14.00 10.02 1.02
N TYR A 74 -14.53 9.49 -0.08
CA TYR A 74 -13.83 8.52 -0.92
C TYR A 74 -12.49 9.06 -1.48
N THR A 75 -12.40 10.35 -1.79
CA THR A 75 -11.15 10.99 -2.24
C THR A 75 -10.09 10.93 -1.16
N HIS A 76 -10.45 11.26 0.09
CA HIS A 76 -9.53 11.18 1.23
C HIS A 76 -9.02 9.76 1.46
N ILE A 77 -9.90 8.75 1.31
CA ILE A 77 -9.51 7.34 1.40
C ILE A 77 -8.39 7.05 0.40
N ASN A 78 -8.63 7.32 -0.90
CA ASN A 78 -7.65 7.03 -1.94
C ASN A 78 -6.31 7.76 -1.74
N LEU A 79 -6.35 9.04 -1.37
CA LEU A 79 -5.14 9.83 -1.09
C LEU A 79 -4.33 9.23 0.06
N CYS A 80 -4.97 8.85 1.16
CA CYS A 80 -4.27 8.31 2.33
C CYS A 80 -3.72 6.90 2.07
N TRP A 81 -4.40 6.07 1.26
CA TRP A 81 -3.84 4.79 0.80
C TRP A 81 -2.55 5.00 0.01
N GLY A 82 -2.50 6.00 -0.88
CA GLY A 82 -1.28 6.41 -1.58
C GLY A 82 -0.17 6.85 -0.62
N ILE A 83 -0.50 7.66 0.39
CA ILE A 83 0.44 8.08 1.44
C ILE A 83 0.99 6.87 2.21
N GLY A 84 0.13 5.90 2.53
CA GLY A 84 0.53 4.63 3.15
C GLY A 84 1.51 3.85 2.30
N VAL A 85 1.29 3.77 0.97
CA VAL A 85 2.24 3.16 0.03
C VAL A 85 3.56 3.92 0.01
N PHE A 86 3.51 5.25 -0.10
CA PHE A 86 4.69 6.11 -0.14
C PHE A 86 5.60 5.88 1.07
N PHE A 87 5.03 5.95 2.28
CA PHE A 87 5.81 5.74 3.50
C PHE A 87 6.17 4.27 3.72
N GLY A 88 5.29 3.33 3.37
CA GLY A 88 5.61 1.90 3.40
C GLY A 88 6.89 1.61 2.61
N ILE A 89 7.01 2.17 1.40
CA ILE A 89 8.21 2.03 0.56
C ILE A 89 9.44 2.67 1.22
N HIS A 90 9.31 3.83 1.86
CA HIS A 90 10.45 4.47 2.55
C HIS A 90 10.92 3.67 3.77
N PHE A 91 10.00 3.03 4.49
CA PHE A 91 10.34 2.23 5.66
C PHE A 91 11.07 0.92 5.32
N SER A 92 10.86 0.37 4.12
CA SER A 92 11.38 -0.96 3.77
C SER A 92 12.31 -0.99 2.56
N GLY A 93 12.26 0.01 1.68
CA GLY A 93 12.88 0.01 0.35
C GLY A 93 14.39 -0.17 0.38
N GLY A 94 15.09 0.47 1.33
CA GLY A 94 16.54 0.34 1.49
C GLY A 94 17.01 -1.02 2.03
N VAL A 95 16.09 -1.91 2.42
CA VAL A 95 16.42 -3.22 3.00
C VAL A 95 15.83 -4.35 2.15
N SER A 96 14.52 -4.36 1.91
CA SER A 96 13.83 -5.47 1.23
C SER A 96 13.56 -5.23 -0.26
N GLY A 97 13.69 -3.98 -0.73
CA GLY A 97 13.17 -3.55 -2.03
C GLY A 97 11.69 -3.14 -2.01
N ALA A 98 11.05 -3.14 -0.84
CA ALA A 98 9.66 -2.69 -0.63
C ALA A 98 8.63 -3.34 -1.56
N HIS A 99 8.48 -4.66 -1.51
CA HIS A 99 7.44 -5.32 -2.29
C HIS A 99 6.06 -5.03 -1.72
N LEU A 100 5.92 -5.18 -0.39
CA LEU A 100 4.74 -4.89 0.43
C LEU A 100 3.43 -5.55 -0.02
N ASN A 101 3.52 -6.46 -0.99
CA ASN A 101 2.41 -7.02 -1.74
C ASN A 101 2.82 -8.41 -2.29
N PRO A 102 2.06 -9.47 -1.97
CA PRO A 102 2.30 -10.81 -2.51
C PRO A 102 2.25 -10.88 -4.04
N ALA A 103 1.40 -10.09 -4.69
CA ALA A 103 1.33 -10.03 -6.14
C ALA A 103 2.62 -9.45 -6.73
N VAL A 104 3.12 -8.33 -6.18
CA VAL A 104 4.42 -7.73 -6.59
C VAL A 104 5.56 -8.71 -6.38
N THR A 105 5.63 -9.35 -5.21
CA THR A 105 6.66 -10.32 -4.86
C THR A 105 6.70 -11.50 -5.84
N THR A 106 5.53 -12.06 -6.14
CA THR A 106 5.40 -13.21 -7.04
C THR A 106 5.71 -12.82 -8.48
N THR A 107 5.26 -11.66 -8.94
CA THR A 107 5.56 -11.15 -10.28
C THR A 107 7.05 -10.89 -10.46
N LEU A 108 7.72 -10.26 -9.48
CA LEU A 108 9.17 -10.07 -9.56
C LEU A 108 9.92 -11.41 -9.63
N ALA A 109 9.48 -12.43 -8.89
CA ALA A 109 10.07 -13.77 -8.97
C ALA A 109 9.82 -14.42 -10.34
N LEU A 110 8.61 -14.27 -10.90
CA LEU A 110 8.24 -14.80 -12.22
C LEU A 110 9.10 -14.22 -13.34
N PHE A 111 9.45 -12.93 -13.26
CA PHE A 111 10.31 -12.26 -14.22
C PHE A 111 11.82 -12.35 -13.87
N ASN A 112 12.22 -13.28 -13.00
CA ASN A 112 13.60 -13.50 -12.56
C ASN A 112 14.28 -12.26 -11.96
N ARG A 113 13.49 -11.35 -11.36
CA ARG A 113 13.98 -10.17 -10.63
C ARG A 113 14.01 -10.39 -9.11
N PHE A 114 13.57 -11.56 -8.64
CA PHE A 114 13.58 -11.94 -7.23
C PHE A 114 13.70 -13.45 -7.06
N GLU A 115 14.35 -13.91 -5.99
CA GLU A 115 14.58 -15.33 -5.74
C GLU A 115 13.31 -16.03 -5.21
N TRP A 116 12.87 -17.09 -5.90
CA TRP A 116 11.69 -17.88 -5.52
C TRP A 116 11.74 -18.43 -4.08
N ARG A 117 12.93 -18.76 -3.56
CA ARG A 117 13.10 -19.27 -2.18
C ARG A 117 12.71 -18.26 -1.11
N LYS A 118 12.76 -16.97 -1.42
CA LYS A 118 12.46 -15.86 -0.49
C LYS A 118 10.99 -15.47 -0.50
N VAL A 119 10.26 -15.84 -1.56
CA VAL A 119 8.85 -15.49 -1.77
C VAL A 119 7.96 -15.88 -0.57
N PRO A 120 8.00 -17.13 -0.03
CA PRO A 120 7.11 -17.50 1.06
C PRO A 120 7.31 -16.66 2.33
N GLY A 121 8.55 -16.31 2.67
CA GLY A 121 8.82 -15.49 3.86
C GLY A 121 8.44 -14.03 3.67
N TYR A 122 8.59 -13.48 2.46
CA TYR A 122 8.06 -12.15 2.14
C TYR A 122 6.53 -12.12 2.27
N ILE A 123 5.82 -13.08 1.68
CA ILE A 123 4.35 -13.15 1.75
C ILE A 123 3.89 -13.28 3.21
N LEU A 124 4.51 -14.16 3.98
CA LEU A 124 4.18 -14.32 5.40
C LEU A 124 4.43 -13.02 6.18
N ALA A 125 5.57 -12.36 5.96
CA ALA A 125 5.89 -11.10 6.61
C ALA A 125 4.88 -9.99 6.27
N GLN A 126 4.49 -9.88 4.99
CA GLN A 126 3.49 -8.92 4.53
C GLN A 126 2.12 -9.19 5.18
N ILE A 127 1.66 -10.43 5.23
CA ILE A 127 0.38 -10.80 5.87
C ILE A 127 0.41 -10.46 7.36
N LEU A 128 1.48 -10.81 8.07
CA LEU A 128 1.63 -10.50 9.49
C LEU A 128 1.73 -8.99 9.74
N GLY A 129 2.43 -8.26 8.87
CA GLY A 129 2.52 -6.81 8.92
C GLY A 129 1.14 -6.16 8.72
N ALA A 130 0.37 -6.65 7.75
CA ALA A 130 -0.98 -6.16 7.49
C ALA A 130 -1.94 -6.45 8.65
N PHE A 131 -1.89 -7.66 9.21
CA PHE A 131 -2.63 -8.02 10.43
C PHE A 131 -2.28 -7.07 11.59
N PHE A 132 -0.99 -6.80 11.80
CA PHE A 132 -0.54 -5.92 12.87
C PHE A 132 -0.96 -4.46 12.65
N GLY A 133 -0.89 -3.95 11.42
CA GLY A 133 -1.39 -2.62 11.06
C GLY A 133 -2.88 -2.45 11.38
N ALA A 134 -3.70 -3.45 11.03
CA ALA A 134 -5.13 -3.46 11.35
C ALA A 134 -5.38 -3.47 12.87
N PHE A 135 -4.60 -4.25 13.62
CA PHE A 135 -4.65 -4.25 15.09
C PHE A 135 -4.35 -2.87 15.70
N LEU A 136 -3.36 -2.14 15.18
CA LEU A 136 -3.06 -0.78 15.65
C LEU A 136 -4.24 0.16 15.42
N VAL A 137 -4.85 0.12 14.22
CA VAL A 137 -6.03 0.93 13.90
C VAL A 137 -7.19 0.58 14.84
N TYR A 138 -7.43 -0.70 15.09
CA TYR A 138 -8.47 -1.15 16.01
C TYR A 138 -8.28 -0.60 17.42
N ILE A 139 -7.06 -0.63 17.98
CA ILE A 139 -6.81 -0.08 19.32
C ILE A 139 -7.09 1.42 19.35
N VAL A 140 -6.59 2.17 18.36
CA VAL A 140 -6.75 3.62 18.31
C VAL A 140 -8.22 4.02 18.21
N TYR A 141 -9.00 3.30 17.40
CA TYR A 141 -10.43 3.58 17.20
C TYR A 141 -11.36 2.73 18.09
N TYR A 142 -10.82 1.99 19.07
CA TYR A 142 -11.60 1.07 19.90
C TYR A 142 -12.84 1.69 20.55
N PRO A 143 -12.78 2.92 21.12
CA PRO A 143 -13.96 3.57 21.69
C PRO A 143 -15.04 3.86 20.64
N TYR A 144 -14.64 4.27 19.43
CA TYR A 144 -15.56 4.54 18.33
C TYR A 144 -16.22 3.26 17.82
N PHE A 145 -15.45 2.18 17.67
CA PHE A 145 -16.03 0.88 17.32
C PHE A 145 -17.07 0.44 18.36
N ASN A 146 -16.77 0.55 19.66
CA ASN A 146 -17.74 0.20 20.72
C ASN A 146 -18.98 1.09 20.74
N HIS A 147 -18.86 2.35 20.31
CA HIS A 147 -19.98 3.28 20.27
C HIS A 147 -20.86 3.09 19.01
N VAL A 148 -20.23 2.89 17.85
CA VAL A 148 -20.92 2.84 16.55
C VAL A 148 -21.42 1.43 16.23
N ASP A 149 -20.66 0.41 16.58
CA ASP A 149 -20.92 -1.01 16.23
C ASP A 149 -20.51 -1.92 17.40
N PRO A 150 -21.22 -1.84 18.55
CA PRO A 150 -20.89 -2.60 19.77
C PRO A 150 -20.88 -4.11 19.52
N ASP A 151 -21.76 -4.59 18.65
CA ASP A 151 -21.93 -6.01 18.33
C ASP A 151 -21.08 -6.49 17.15
N ARG A 152 -20.27 -5.58 16.54
CA ARG A 152 -19.31 -5.92 15.48
C ARG A 152 -19.97 -6.54 14.25
N GLU A 153 -21.06 -5.94 13.77
CA GLU A 153 -21.84 -6.48 12.64
C GLU A 153 -21.66 -5.74 11.32
N THR A 154 -21.24 -4.48 11.35
CA THR A 154 -21.35 -3.57 10.19
C THR A 154 -20.04 -2.91 9.77
N THR A 155 -19.05 -2.85 10.66
CA THR A 155 -17.81 -2.08 10.45
C THR A 155 -16.62 -2.90 9.94
N GLN A 156 -16.82 -4.16 9.52
CA GLN A 156 -15.75 -5.01 8.97
C GLN A 156 -15.09 -4.44 7.71
N GLY A 157 -15.80 -3.58 6.97
CA GLY A 157 -15.29 -2.91 5.76
C GLY A 157 -14.18 -1.90 6.04
N VAL A 158 -13.90 -1.59 7.31
CA VAL A 158 -12.72 -0.79 7.70
C VAL A 158 -11.41 -1.53 7.42
N PHE A 159 -11.41 -2.84 7.59
CA PHE A 159 -10.19 -3.65 7.55
C PHE A 159 -9.97 -4.32 6.18
N ALA A 160 -11.04 -4.88 5.61
CA ALA A 160 -10.95 -5.66 4.38
C ALA A 160 -11.96 -5.16 3.35
N THR A 161 -11.73 -5.45 2.08
CA THR A 161 -12.65 -5.04 1.03
C THR A 161 -13.79 -6.03 0.85
N TYR A 162 -14.95 -5.54 0.46
CA TYR A 162 -16.11 -6.37 0.17
C TYR A 162 -16.72 -5.88 -1.16
N PRO A 163 -17.10 -6.79 -2.06
CA PRO A 163 -17.72 -6.40 -3.32
C PRO A 163 -19.06 -5.70 -3.04
N SER A 164 -19.40 -4.74 -3.90
CA SER A 164 -20.72 -4.11 -3.87
C SER A 164 -21.83 -5.13 -4.12
N ASP A 165 -22.99 -4.94 -3.48
CA ASP A 165 -24.13 -5.88 -3.53
C ASP A 165 -24.66 -6.15 -4.95
N ILE A 166 -24.46 -5.20 -5.86
CA ILE A 166 -24.90 -5.30 -7.27
C ILE A 166 -23.84 -5.93 -8.19
N VAL A 167 -22.62 -6.17 -7.68
CA VAL A 167 -21.48 -6.64 -8.46
C VAL A 167 -21.33 -8.14 -8.29
N SER A 168 -21.30 -8.87 -9.42
CA SER A 168 -21.07 -10.32 -9.40
C SER A 168 -19.62 -10.64 -9.02
N ASN A 169 -19.38 -11.83 -8.46
CA ASN A 169 -18.02 -12.31 -8.15
C ASN A 169 -17.10 -12.33 -9.39
N GLY A 170 -17.64 -12.62 -10.58
CA GLY A 170 -16.87 -12.58 -11.83
C GLY A 170 -16.40 -11.17 -12.18
N THR A 171 -17.27 -10.17 -12.00
CA THR A 171 -16.94 -8.75 -12.23
C THR A 171 -15.97 -8.21 -11.18
N ALA A 172 -16.16 -8.61 -9.91
CA ALA A 172 -15.22 -8.26 -8.83
C ALA A 172 -13.83 -8.85 -9.11
N PHE A 173 -13.75 -10.13 -9.50
CA PHE A 173 -12.50 -10.77 -9.91
C PHE A 173 -11.84 -10.04 -11.07
N LEU A 174 -12.59 -9.72 -12.13
CA LEU A 174 -12.06 -8.98 -13.28
C LEU A 174 -11.54 -7.60 -12.87
N THR A 175 -12.23 -6.90 -11.98
CA THR A 175 -11.80 -5.58 -11.47
C THR A 175 -10.45 -5.69 -10.77
N GLU A 176 -10.29 -6.68 -9.87
CA GLU A 176 -9.02 -6.91 -9.16
C GLU A 176 -7.89 -7.33 -10.11
N VAL A 177 -8.18 -8.14 -11.14
CA VAL A 177 -7.19 -8.51 -12.17
C VAL A 177 -6.72 -7.27 -12.93
N ILE A 178 -7.64 -6.42 -13.40
CA ILE A 178 -7.29 -5.21 -14.16
C ILE A 178 -6.52 -4.23 -13.26
N GLY A 179 -6.99 -3.97 -12.04
CA GLY A 179 -6.32 -3.09 -11.09
C GLY A 179 -4.90 -3.56 -10.75
N THR A 180 -4.73 -4.86 -10.50
CA THR A 180 -3.42 -5.45 -10.21
C THR A 180 -2.50 -5.42 -11.44
N ALA A 181 -3.03 -5.65 -12.65
CA ALA A 181 -2.26 -5.55 -13.88
C ALA A 181 -1.74 -4.12 -14.13
N LEU A 182 -2.58 -3.10 -13.88
CA LEU A 182 -2.16 -1.69 -13.95
C LEU A 182 -1.11 -1.35 -12.90
N LEU A 183 -1.26 -1.86 -11.67
CA LEU A 183 -0.26 -1.70 -10.61
C LEU A 183 1.09 -2.30 -11.01
N LEU A 184 1.11 -3.57 -11.41
CA LEU A 184 2.34 -4.27 -11.77
C LEU A 184 2.99 -3.68 -13.02
N GLY A 185 2.18 -3.38 -14.05
CA GLY A 185 2.64 -2.73 -15.27
C GLY A 185 3.23 -1.35 -14.99
N GLY A 186 2.61 -0.55 -14.13
CA GLY A 186 3.12 0.76 -13.73
C GLY A 186 4.40 0.70 -12.88
N ILE A 187 4.53 -0.28 -11.98
CA ILE A 187 5.78 -0.53 -11.23
C ILE A 187 6.91 -0.90 -12.21
N PHE A 188 6.64 -1.79 -13.16
CA PHE A 188 7.64 -2.17 -14.17
C PHE A 188 7.99 -0.98 -15.07
N ALA A 189 7.00 -0.21 -15.52
CA ALA A 189 7.22 0.95 -16.39
C ALA A 189 8.05 2.05 -15.71
N THR A 190 7.82 2.31 -14.42
CA THR A 190 8.57 3.31 -13.64
C THR A 190 9.96 2.83 -13.22
N GLY A 191 10.21 1.52 -13.20
CA GLY A 191 11.53 0.93 -12.91
C GLY A 191 12.37 0.59 -14.14
N ASP A 192 11.79 0.55 -15.34
CA ASP A 192 12.46 0.07 -16.55
C ASP A 192 13.46 1.10 -17.12
N GLN A 193 14.75 0.74 -17.08
CA GLN A 193 15.85 1.55 -17.59
C GLN A 193 15.81 1.74 -19.12
N LYS A 194 15.06 0.91 -19.85
CA LYS A 194 14.89 1.03 -21.31
C LYS A 194 13.70 1.90 -21.71
N ASN A 195 12.90 2.36 -20.75
CA ASN A 195 11.76 3.25 -20.98
C ASN A 195 12.06 4.65 -20.43
N LYS A 196 11.22 5.16 -19.54
CA LYS A 196 11.41 6.44 -18.84
C LYS A 196 11.34 6.16 -17.32
N PRO A 197 12.43 5.64 -16.73
CA PRO A 197 12.41 5.27 -15.33
C PRO A 197 12.27 6.51 -14.44
N CYS A 198 11.64 6.34 -13.29
CA CYS A 198 11.71 7.31 -12.21
C CYS A 198 13.11 7.29 -11.58
N SER A 199 13.50 8.41 -10.96
CA SER A 199 14.72 8.42 -10.15
C SER A 199 14.49 7.59 -8.88
N PRO A 200 15.55 7.10 -8.21
CA PRO A 200 15.40 6.39 -6.94
C PRO A 200 14.63 7.19 -5.87
N TYR A 201 14.68 8.52 -5.95
CA TYR A 201 13.98 9.42 -5.02
C TYR A 201 12.52 9.67 -5.42
N THR A 202 12.18 9.59 -6.71
CA THR A 202 10.80 9.82 -7.20
C THR A 202 10.01 8.54 -7.41
N GLY A 203 10.66 7.37 -7.46
CA GLY A 203 10.03 6.06 -7.60
C GLY A 203 8.91 5.80 -6.58
N PRO A 204 9.15 5.99 -5.25
CA PRO A 204 8.10 5.78 -4.25
C PRO A 204 6.86 6.67 -4.47
N ALA A 205 7.06 7.92 -4.86
CA ALA A 205 5.97 8.85 -5.15
C ALA A 205 5.17 8.43 -6.40
N ALA A 206 5.86 7.95 -7.44
CA ALA A 206 5.21 7.46 -8.65
C ALA A 206 4.30 6.24 -8.37
N VAL A 207 4.77 5.28 -7.56
CA VAL A 207 3.98 4.11 -7.15
C VAL A 207 2.79 4.53 -6.27
N ALA A 208 2.98 5.50 -5.36
CA ALA A 208 1.89 6.04 -4.55
C ALA A 208 0.79 6.71 -5.40
N ILE A 209 1.19 7.55 -6.36
CA ILE A 209 0.24 8.21 -7.29
C ILE A 209 -0.49 7.17 -8.16
N LEU A 210 0.21 6.12 -8.59
CA LEU A 210 -0.40 5.01 -9.33
C LEU A 210 -1.51 4.34 -8.50
N VAL A 211 -1.27 4.05 -7.22
CA VAL A 211 -2.27 3.45 -6.32
C VAL A 211 -3.46 4.39 -6.11
N ILE A 212 -3.21 5.70 -5.91
CA ILE A 212 -4.28 6.70 -5.81
C ILE A 212 -5.16 6.68 -7.05
N GLY A 213 -4.54 6.70 -8.24
CA GLY A 213 -5.26 6.68 -9.52
C GLY A 213 -6.10 5.41 -9.70
N ILE A 214 -5.55 4.25 -9.34
CA ILE A 214 -6.28 2.97 -9.42
C ILE A 214 -7.50 2.99 -8.48
N GLY A 215 -7.34 3.45 -7.23
CA GLY A 215 -8.45 3.51 -6.27
C GLY A 215 -9.56 4.48 -6.68
N MET A 216 -9.18 5.64 -7.22
CA MET A 216 -10.13 6.62 -7.74
C MET A 216 -10.87 6.14 -9.00
N ALA A 217 -10.21 5.36 -9.87
CA ALA A 217 -10.78 4.92 -11.14
C ALA A 217 -11.58 3.60 -11.05
N PHE A 218 -11.11 2.64 -10.25
CA PHE A 218 -11.62 1.25 -10.27
C PHE A 218 -12.14 0.75 -8.92
N GLY A 219 -12.07 1.57 -7.87
CA GLY A 219 -12.34 1.07 -6.53
C GLY A 219 -13.81 0.88 -6.15
N MET A 220 -14.77 1.40 -6.91
CA MET A 220 -16.20 1.31 -6.60
C MET A 220 -16.74 -0.14 -6.56
N ASN A 221 -16.20 -1.04 -7.38
CA ASN A 221 -16.76 -2.40 -7.51
C ASN A 221 -16.38 -3.31 -6.35
N SER A 222 -15.10 -3.29 -5.94
CA SER A 222 -14.50 -4.25 -5.01
C SER A 222 -13.55 -3.63 -3.98
N GLY A 223 -13.41 -2.30 -3.95
CA GLY A 223 -12.52 -1.61 -3.02
C GLY A 223 -11.03 -1.64 -3.40
N TYR A 224 -10.69 -1.97 -4.66
CA TYR A 224 -9.34 -1.99 -5.23
C TYR A 224 -8.31 -2.67 -4.31
N ALA A 225 -8.59 -3.91 -3.90
CA ALA A 225 -7.71 -4.60 -2.96
C ALA A 225 -6.27 -4.67 -3.50
N ILE A 226 -6.09 -5.10 -4.76
CA ILE A 226 -4.85 -5.15 -5.58
C ILE A 226 -3.58 -5.71 -4.91
N ASN A 227 -3.72 -6.19 -3.67
CA ASN A 227 -2.69 -6.65 -2.76
C ASN A 227 -3.29 -7.72 -1.84
N PRO A 228 -2.94 -9.00 -2.04
CA PRO A 228 -3.48 -10.08 -1.21
C PRO A 228 -3.19 -9.95 0.29
N ALA A 229 -2.03 -9.42 0.69
CA ALA A 229 -1.71 -9.23 2.12
C ALA A 229 -2.55 -8.12 2.75
N ARG A 230 -2.77 -7.02 2.00
CA ARG A 230 -3.59 -5.88 2.42
C ARG A 230 -5.05 -6.24 2.70
N ASP A 231 -5.57 -7.28 2.05
CA ASP A 231 -6.92 -7.75 2.30
C ASP A 231 -6.95 -8.90 3.31
N PHE A 232 -6.13 -9.93 3.09
CA PHE A 232 -6.18 -11.14 3.90
C PHE A 232 -5.73 -10.95 5.35
N GLY A 233 -4.66 -10.18 5.59
CA GLY A 233 -4.14 -9.93 6.94
C GLY A 233 -5.16 -9.22 7.83
N PRO A 234 -5.70 -8.06 7.42
CA PRO A 234 -6.74 -7.36 8.17
C PRO A 234 -8.05 -8.14 8.28
N ARG A 235 -8.42 -8.96 7.28
CA ARG A 235 -9.58 -9.86 7.34
C ARG A 235 -9.42 -10.94 8.40
N LEU A 236 -8.21 -11.49 8.55
CA LEU A 236 -7.89 -12.44 9.62
C LEU A 236 -7.97 -11.75 10.99
N PHE A 237 -7.46 -10.52 11.08
CA PHE A 237 -7.56 -9.72 12.30
C PHE A 237 -9.03 -9.46 12.70
N SER A 238 -9.86 -8.96 11.78
CA SER A 238 -11.27 -8.64 12.07
C SER A 238 -12.06 -9.89 12.47
N ALA A 239 -11.77 -11.05 11.86
CA ALA A 239 -12.34 -12.33 12.28
C ALA A 239 -12.00 -12.68 13.74
N CYS A 240 -10.76 -12.44 14.18
CA CYS A 240 -10.32 -12.65 15.57
C CYS A 240 -10.84 -11.58 16.54
N ALA A 241 -11.08 -10.35 16.07
CA ALA A 241 -11.40 -9.19 16.90
C ALA A 241 -12.90 -8.99 17.19
N GLY A 242 -13.75 -9.94 16.78
CA GLY A 242 -15.17 -10.00 17.17
C GLY A 242 -16.16 -10.07 16.00
N TRP A 243 -15.78 -9.67 14.79
CA TRP A 243 -16.67 -9.74 13.62
C TRP A 243 -16.87 -11.17 13.08
N GLY A 244 -16.05 -12.13 13.56
CA GLY A 244 -16.21 -13.56 13.32
C GLY A 244 -16.07 -14.00 11.86
N SER A 245 -16.59 -15.18 11.54
CA SER A 245 -16.47 -15.81 10.21
C SER A 245 -17.25 -15.08 9.11
N ARG A 246 -18.09 -14.10 9.46
CA ARG A 246 -18.79 -13.24 8.49
C ARG A 246 -17.79 -12.44 7.64
N CYS A 247 -16.65 -12.07 8.22
CA CYS A 247 -15.55 -11.41 7.49
C CYS A 247 -14.88 -12.31 6.45
N SER A 248 -14.95 -13.63 6.63
CA SER A 248 -14.33 -14.61 5.73
C SER A 248 -15.23 -14.98 4.54
N ARG A 249 -16.50 -14.56 4.56
CA ARG A 249 -17.45 -14.88 3.50
C ARG A 249 -17.22 -13.92 2.33
N PHE A 250 -16.43 -14.36 1.34
CA PHE A 250 -16.62 -13.89 -0.03
C PHE A 250 -18.10 -14.04 -0.32
N VAL A 251 -18.81 -12.95 -0.59
CA VAL A 251 -20.26 -13.00 -0.80
C VAL A 251 -20.53 -13.80 -2.07
N ILE A 252 -20.68 -15.12 -1.94
CA ILE A 252 -21.31 -15.96 -2.95
C ILE A 252 -22.80 -15.79 -2.71
N THR A 253 -23.37 -14.71 -3.24
CA THR A 253 -24.82 -14.55 -3.34
C THR A 253 -25.33 -15.50 -4.43
N THR A 254 -25.49 -16.77 -4.07
CA THR A 254 -26.54 -17.59 -4.69
C THR A 254 -27.86 -17.16 -4.04
N SER A 255 -28.63 -16.36 -4.77
CA SER A 255 -30.09 -16.23 -4.69
C SER A 255 -30.73 -16.23 -3.29
N GLY A 256 -31.14 -15.04 -2.84
CA GLY A 256 -32.38 -14.90 -2.06
C GLY A 256 -32.26 -15.05 -0.54
N SER A 257 -31.71 -14.04 0.14
CA SER A 257 -32.29 -13.57 1.41
C SER A 257 -31.80 -12.16 1.69
N GLN A 258 -32.73 -11.21 1.60
CA GLN A 258 -32.54 -9.83 2.01
C GLN A 258 -32.42 -9.78 3.53
N LEU A 259 -31.19 -9.63 4.04
CA LEU A 259 -30.92 -9.25 5.43
C LEU A 259 -29.82 -8.19 5.43
N TRP A 260 -30.12 -7.04 4.85
CA TRP A 260 -29.45 -5.79 5.17
C TRP A 260 -30.51 -4.87 5.77
N ALA A 261 -30.28 -4.50 7.03
CA ALA A 261 -31.13 -3.60 7.76
C ALA A 261 -31.20 -2.26 7.00
N ARG A 262 -32.39 -1.94 6.50
CA ARG A 262 -32.76 -0.55 6.22
C ARG A 262 -32.67 0.22 7.54
N SER A 263 -31.78 1.20 7.63
CA SER A 263 -32.03 2.37 8.47
C SER A 263 -31.67 3.66 7.74
N SER A 264 -32.73 4.29 7.24
CA SER A 264 -33.00 5.74 7.21
C SER A 264 -32.13 6.70 6.39
N ALA A 265 -32.80 7.20 5.33
CA ALA A 265 -32.80 8.57 4.78
C ALA A 265 -31.71 8.96 3.76
N ALA A 266 -31.95 8.59 2.49
CA ALA A 266 -31.56 9.43 1.37
C ALA A 266 -32.61 10.56 1.21
N PRO A 267 -32.23 11.85 1.17
CA PRO A 267 -33.14 12.88 0.71
C PRO A 267 -33.38 12.69 -0.80
N SER A 268 -34.65 12.68 -1.14
CA SER A 268 -35.21 12.57 -2.48
C SER A 268 -34.60 13.54 -3.50
N ALA A 269 -34.51 13.03 -4.72
CA ALA A 269 -34.19 13.74 -5.95
C ALA A 269 -34.84 15.11 -6.08
N VAL A 270 -34.06 16.09 -6.57
CA VAL A 270 -34.57 17.22 -7.33
C VAL A 270 -33.60 17.46 -8.49
N GLN A 271 -34.04 17.09 -9.69
CA GLN A 271 -33.57 17.63 -10.97
C GLN A 271 -34.76 18.39 -11.56
N PRO A 272 -34.54 19.55 -12.20
CA PRO A 272 -35.12 19.81 -13.50
C PRO A 272 -34.16 19.35 -14.62
#